data_AF-A0A951Q2F9-F1
#
_entry.id   AF-A0A951Q2F9-F1
#
_cell.length_a   1.000
_cell.length_b   1.000
_cell.length_c   1.000
_cell.angle_alpha   90.00
_cell.angle_beta   90.00
_cell.angle_gamma   90.00
#
_symmetry.space_group_name_H-M   'P 1'
#
loop_
_entity.id
_entity.type
_entity.pdbx_description
1 polymer ?
#
loop_
_entity_poly.entity_id
_entity_poly.type
_entity_poly.pdbx_seq_one_letter_code
_entity_poly.pdbx_strand_id
1 'polypeptide(L)'
;MTSSYRSKQLIVEGEQDKRVIPYLMEANGIVWEKDKHPVDIENYGSDGFINAYRISARLKAAGLTHLGLMVDADEDPDARWRSIRNACLPSIADIPEQIPETGLLLTTNGIKFGVWIMPDNLMRGMLETFLAYMIRDYNEPLWQYAQEVVAEAKNRGALFIDSHIDKAYIYTWLAWQKPPGRQLHNAIKEEILNPRHPKAQTFVAWFKNLYDL
;
A
#
# COMPACT_ATOMS: atom_id res chain seq x y z
N MET A 1 -1.43 29.85 13.69
CA MET A 1 -1.50 29.08 12.44
C MET A 1 -2.03 27.72 12.79
N THR A 2 -3.33 27.51 12.65
CA THR A 2 -3.95 26.20 12.84
C THR A 2 -3.38 25.27 11.79
N SER A 3 -2.72 24.19 12.23
CA SER A 3 -2.36 23.07 11.35
C SER A 3 -3.62 22.68 10.58
N SER A 4 -3.63 22.95 9.27
CA SER A 4 -4.71 22.58 8.38
C SER A 4 -4.70 21.07 8.28
N TYR A 5 -5.39 20.38 9.19
CA TYR A 5 -5.73 18.97 9.00
C TYR A 5 -6.41 18.87 7.63
N ARG A 6 -5.74 18.23 6.67
CA ARG A 6 -6.35 17.96 5.37
C ARG A 6 -7.49 16.99 5.61
N SER A 7 -8.66 17.27 5.03
CA SER A 7 -9.89 16.52 5.32
C SER A 7 -9.86 15.07 4.83
N LYS A 8 -8.91 14.70 3.97
CA LYS A 8 -8.70 13.36 3.42
C LYS A 8 -7.32 12.86 3.78
N GLN A 9 -7.23 11.77 4.54
CA GLN A 9 -5.95 11.21 5.02
C GLN A 9 -5.81 9.72 4.70
N LEU A 10 -4.60 9.29 4.35
CA LEU A 10 -4.19 7.90 4.27
C LEU A 10 -3.01 7.67 5.22
N ILE A 11 -3.15 6.71 6.13
CA ILE A 11 -2.05 6.26 7.00
C ILE A 11 -1.42 5.02 6.37
N VAL A 12 -0.10 5.06 6.18
CA VAL A 12 0.69 3.97 5.61
C VAL A 12 1.78 3.52 6.59
N GLU A 13 2.27 2.29 6.45
CA GLU A 13 3.36 1.78 7.30
C GLU A 13 4.69 2.46 7.00
N GLY A 14 5.12 2.50 5.73
CA GLY A 14 6.47 2.90 5.35
C GLY A 14 6.57 4.24 4.63
N GLU A 15 7.79 4.79 4.63
CA GLU A 15 8.15 5.95 3.79
C GLU A 15 8.07 5.60 2.30
N GLN A 16 8.30 4.34 1.92
CA GLN A 16 8.23 3.93 0.52
C GLN A 16 6.79 3.95 -0.01
N ASP A 17 5.82 3.51 0.79
CA ASP A 17 4.38 3.59 0.47
C ASP A 17 3.97 5.01 0.17
N LYS A 18 4.30 5.93 1.09
CA LYS A 18 4.02 7.36 0.96
C LYS A 18 4.58 7.95 -0.32
N ARG A 19 5.75 7.47 -0.77
CA ARG A 19 6.39 7.92 -2.01
C ARG A 19 5.79 7.28 -3.25
N VAL A 20 5.36 6.02 -3.19
CA VAL A 20 4.89 5.25 -4.35
C VAL A 20 3.47 5.61 -4.75
N ILE A 21 2.55 5.73 -3.78
CA ILE A 21 1.12 5.94 -4.03
C ILE A 21 0.83 7.15 -4.93
N PRO A 22 1.44 8.35 -4.71
CA PRO A 22 1.22 9.50 -5.57
C PRO A 22 1.48 9.22 -7.06
N TYR A 23 2.58 8.54 -7.40
CA TYR A 23 2.93 8.23 -8.79
C TYR A 23 1.99 7.20 -9.41
N LEU A 24 1.55 6.22 -8.60
CA LEU A 24 0.56 5.25 -9.06
C LEU A 24 -0.77 5.93 -9.36
N MET A 25 -1.22 6.82 -8.47
CA MET A 25 -2.48 7.56 -8.64
C MET A 25 -2.41 8.53 -9.83
N GLU A 26 -1.28 9.22 -10.02
CA GLU A 26 -1.04 10.09 -11.17
C GLU A 26 -1.10 9.32 -12.49
N ALA A 27 -0.45 8.16 -12.57
CA ALA A 27 -0.51 7.30 -13.76
C ALA A 27 -1.93 6.76 -14.07
N ASN A 28 -2.80 6.75 -13.06
CA ASN A 28 -4.20 6.35 -13.14
C ASN A 28 -5.18 7.55 -13.19
N GLY A 29 -4.69 8.74 -13.55
CA GLY A 29 -5.50 9.90 -13.91
C GLY A 29 -5.88 10.83 -12.76
N ILE A 30 -5.33 10.63 -11.56
CA ILE A 30 -5.55 11.52 -10.42
C ILE A 30 -4.47 12.61 -10.43
N VAL A 31 -4.88 13.88 -10.48
CA VAL A 31 -3.93 15.00 -10.44
C VAL A 31 -3.28 15.08 -9.06
N TRP A 32 -1.95 14.89 -8.99
CA TRP A 32 -1.17 14.92 -7.75
C TRP A 32 -0.07 15.98 -7.79
N GLU A 33 -0.46 17.24 -8.02
CA GLU A 33 0.46 18.38 -8.05
C GLU A 33 1.04 18.71 -6.66
N LYS A 34 2.23 19.33 -6.63
CA LYS A 34 3.00 19.68 -5.41
C LYS A 34 2.20 20.46 -4.35
N ASP A 35 1.21 21.24 -4.76
CA ASP A 35 0.39 22.06 -3.84
C ASP A 35 -1.07 21.55 -3.71
N LYS A 36 -1.48 20.61 -4.57
CA LYS A 36 -2.84 20.08 -4.65
C LYS A 36 -2.85 18.57 -4.41
N HIS A 37 -2.33 18.15 -3.27
CA HIS A 37 -2.50 16.76 -2.83
C HIS A 37 -3.97 16.48 -2.52
N PRO A 38 -4.64 15.59 -3.29
CA PRO A 38 -6.06 15.27 -3.06
C PRO A 38 -6.25 14.51 -1.74
N VAL A 39 -5.19 13.82 -1.29
CA VAL A 39 -5.12 13.05 -0.05
C VAL A 39 -3.78 13.34 0.62
N ASP A 40 -3.81 13.56 1.92
CA ASP A 40 -2.61 13.68 2.77
C ASP A 40 -2.16 12.28 3.19
N ILE A 41 -0.94 11.89 2.82
CA ILE A 41 -0.38 10.56 3.14
C ILE A 41 0.66 10.70 4.25
N GLU A 42 0.38 10.07 5.38
CA GLU A 42 1.24 10.04 6.56
C GLU A 42 1.78 8.64 6.77
N ASN A 43 3.09 8.50 6.89
CA ASN A 43 3.74 7.25 7.25
C ASN A 43 3.99 7.17 8.75
N TYR A 44 3.74 6.01 9.33
CA TYR A 44 3.91 5.80 10.77
C TYR A 44 5.20 5.08 11.15
N GLY A 45 5.94 4.55 10.17
CA GLY A 45 7.21 3.84 10.34
C GLY A 45 7.09 2.41 10.88
N SER A 46 5.89 2.02 11.33
CA SER A 46 5.52 0.67 11.74
C SER A 46 4.00 0.51 11.75
N ASP A 47 3.52 -0.71 11.99
CA ASP A 47 2.12 -1.06 12.24
C ASP A 47 1.59 -0.54 13.60
N GLY A 48 2.40 0.16 14.39
CA GLY A 48 2.01 0.68 15.70
C GLY A 48 0.86 1.70 15.66
N PHE A 49 0.48 2.20 14.48
CA PHE A 49 -0.74 2.99 14.33
C PHE A 49 -2.03 2.17 14.44
N ILE A 50 -1.96 0.84 14.27
CA ILE A 50 -3.06 -0.10 14.48
C ILE A 50 -3.34 -0.22 15.98
N ASN A 51 -3.96 0.82 16.52
CA ASN A 51 -4.22 0.97 17.94
C ASN A 51 -5.56 1.69 18.12
N ALA A 52 -6.42 1.12 18.98
CA ALA A 52 -7.77 1.63 19.18
C ALA A 52 -7.82 3.11 19.61
N TYR A 53 -6.90 3.55 20.47
CA TYR A 53 -6.83 4.94 20.89
C TYR A 53 -6.46 5.87 19.72
N ARG A 54 -5.47 5.48 18.90
CA ARG A 54 -5.01 6.28 17.75
C ARG A 54 -6.07 6.38 16.66
N ILE A 55 -6.69 5.26 16.31
CA ILE A 55 -7.79 5.21 15.33
C ILE A 55 -8.96 6.05 15.83
N SER A 56 -9.38 5.89 17.11
CA SER A 56 -10.45 6.69 17.69
C SER A 56 -10.14 8.18 17.71
N ALA A 57 -8.89 8.56 18.04
CA ALA A 57 -8.46 9.95 18.05
C ALA A 57 -8.52 10.58 16.64
N ARG A 58 -8.10 9.85 15.60
CA ARG A 58 -8.19 10.31 14.21
C ARG A 58 -9.64 10.45 13.76
N LEU A 59 -10.49 9.45 14.02
CA LEU A 59 -11.91 9.51 13.68
C LEU A 59 -12.68 10.64 14.40
N LYS A 60 -12.12 11.20 15.48
CA LYS A 60 -12.69 12.36 16.19
C LYS A 60 -12.02 13.68 15.82
N ALA A 61 -11.00 13.67 14.94
CA ALA A 61 -10.29 14.87 14.55
C ALA A 61 -11.21 15.80 13.75
N ALA A 62 -11.31 17.05 14.20
CA ALA A 62 -12.15 18.06 13.55
C ALA A 62 -11.71 18.28 12.09
N GLY A 63 -12.68 18.25 11.17
CA GLY A 63 -12.45 18.48 9.74
C GLY A 63 -12.06 17.23 8.94
N LEU A 64 -11.83 16.08 9.59
CA LEU A 64 -11.62 14.82 8.88
C LEU A 64 -12.93 14.36 8.24
N THR A 65 -12.83 13.94 6.98
CA THR A 65 -13.97 13.46 6.17
C THR A 65 -13.70 12.08 5.57
N HIS A 66 -12.43 11.75 5.33
CA HIS A 66 -12.00 10.47 4.76
C HIS A 66 -10.73 9.99 5.46
N LEU A 67 -10.74 8.74 5.91
CA LEU A 67 -9.60 8.09 6.56
C LEU A 67 -9.36 6.72 5.93
N GLY A 68 -8.18 6.53 5.36
CA GLY A 68 -7.69 5.25 4.90
C GLY A 68 -6.58 4.72 5.80
N LEU A 69 -6.55 3.41 5.99
CA LEU A 69 -5.40 2.68 6.52
C LEU A 69 -4.88 1.75 5.43
N MET A 70 -3.58 1.77 5.19
CA MET A 70 -2.91 0.84 4.28
C MET A 70 -1.77 0.16 5.04
N VAL A 71 -1.80 -1.16 5.06
CA VAL A 71 -0.89 -2.01 5.83
C VAL A 71 -0.35 -3.13 4.97
N ASP A 72 0.80 -3.67 5.34
CA ASP A 72 1.32 -4.90 4.76
C ASP A 72 0.62 -6.11 5.40
N ALA A 73 0.36 -7.19 4.64
CA ALA A 73 -0.08 -8.45 5.22
C ALA A 73 1.06 -9.19 5.95
N ASP A 74 2.31 -8.90 5.54
CA ASP A 74 3.49 -9.68 5.87
C ASP A 74 3.26 -11.17 5.56
N GLU A 75 3.11 -12.02 6.57
CA GLU A 75 2.97 -13.48 6.41
C GLU A 75 1.54 -14.00 6.63
N ASP A 76 0.70 -13.30 7.40
CA ASP A 76 -0.63 -13.76 7.81
C ASP A 76 -1.68 -12.65 7.62
N PRO A 77 -2.32 -12.56 6.43
CA PRO A 77 -3.32 -11.54 6.13
C PRO A 77 -4.55 -11.64 7.05
N ASP A 78 -4.94 -12.85 7.47
CA ASP A 78 -6.09 -13.06 8.36
C ASP A 78 -5.81 -12.55 9.78
N ALA A 79 -4.61 -12.81 10.31
CA ALA A 79 -4.18 -12.24 11.57
C ALA A 79 -4.06 -10.72 11.50
N ARG A 80 -3.51 -10.18 10.39
CA ARG A 80 -3.41 -8.74 10.16
C ARG A 80 -4.78 -8.08 10.16
N TRP A 81 -5.74 -8.64 9.42
CA TRP A 81 -7.11 -8.13 9.41
C TRP A 81 -7.76 -8.21 10.80
N ARG A 82 -7.65 -9.33 11.51
CA ARG A 82 -8.18 -9.47 12.87
C ARG A 82 -7.61 -8.40 13.82
N SER A 83 -6.31 -8.10 13.72
CA SER A 83 -5.67 -7.05 14.52
C SER A 83 -6.27 -5.67 14.25
N ILE A 84 -6.39 -5.29 12.97
CA ILE A 84 -7.00 -4.01 12.55
C ILE A 84 -8.45 -3.93 12.98
N ARG A 85 -9.20 -5.00 12.75
CA ARG A 85 -10.61 -5.10 13.11
C ARG A 85 -10.80 -4.87 14.61
N ASN A 86 -10.02 -5.55 15.44
CA ASN A 86 -10.07 -5.40 16.89
C ASN A 86 -9.72 -3.99 17.34
N ALA A 87 -8.77 -3.33 16.68
CA ALA A 87 -8.45 -1.92 16.95
C ALA A 87 -9.57 -0.96 16.52
N CYS A 88 -10.33 -1.30 15.48
CA CYS A 88 -11.43 -0.47 14.97
C CYS A 88 -12.75 -0.64 15.73
N LEU A 89 -13.05 -1.84 16.24
CA LEU A 89 -14.32 -2.19 16.92
C LEU A 89 -14.79 -1.16 17.97
N PRO A 90 -13.92 -0.57 18.81
CA PRO A 90 -14.35 0.44 19.79
C PRO A 90 -14.89 1.74 19.18
N SER A 91 -14.58 2.02 17.91
CA SER A 91 -15.03 3.23 17.20
C SER A 91 -15.97 2.93 16.02
N ILE A 92 -16.03 1.68 15.57
CA ILE A 92 -16.78 1.23 14.38
C ILE A 92 -17.41 -0.12 14.70
N ALA A 93 -18.68 -0.11 15.10
CA ALA A 93 -19.37 -1.33 15.54
C ALA A 93 -19.58 -2.34 14.38
N ASP A 94 -19.92 -1.84 13.19
CA ASP A 94 -20.34 -2.66 12.04
C ASP A 94 -19.18 -3.09 11.13
N ILE A 95 -17.99 -3.30 11.69
CA ILE A 95 -16.83 -3.76 10.91
C ILE A 95 -16.94 -5.29 10.65
N PRO A 96 -16.83 -5.73 9.36
CA PRO A 96 -17.10 -7.13 9.00
C PRO A 96 -16.05 -8.07 9.61
N GLU A 97 -16.41 -9.35 9.76
CA GLU A 97 -15.48 -10.38 10.26
C GLU A 97 -14.34 -10.67 9.29
N GLN A 98 -14.62 -10.64 7.99
CA GLN A 98 -13.66 -10.81 6.90
C GLN A 98 -13.49 -9.49 6.14
N ILE A 99 -12.27 -9.22 5.67
CA ILE A 99 -12.03 -8.07 4.81
C ILE A 99 -12.61 -8.37 3.42
N PRO A 100 -13.33 -7.43 2.78
CA PRO A 100 -13.74 -7.59 1.40
C PRO A 100 -12.53 -7.68 0.45
N GLU A 101 -12.61 -8.50 -0.60
CA GLU A 101 -11.54 -8.64 -1.61
C GLU A 101 -11.21 -7.30 -2.31
N THR A 102 -12.19 -6.38 -2.35
CA THR A 102 -12.04 -5.03 -2.91
C THR A 102 -11.54 -4.00 -1.89
N GLY A 103 -11.11 -4.43 -0.71
CA GLY A 103 -10.75 -3.58 0.41
C GLY A 103 -11.98 -3.13 1.22
N LEU A 104 -11.77 -2.80 2.49
CA LEU A 104 -12.84 -2.28 3.33
C LEU A 104 -13.19 -0.86 2.90
N LEU A 105 -14.49 -0.59 2.76
CA LEU A 105 -15.07 0.75 2.64
C LEU A 105 -16.36 0.81 3.46
N LEU A 106 -16.45 1.75 4.39
CA LEU A 106 -17.66 2.02 5.17
C LEU A 106 -17.76 3.50 5.53
N THR A 107 -18.90 3.92 6.07
CA THR A 107 -19.06 5.27 6.64
C THR A 107 -19.38 5.16 8.12
N THR A 108 -18.65 5.89 8.95
CA THR A 108 -18.85 5.95 10.41
C THR A 108 -18.84 7.40 10.86
N ASN A 109 -19.88 7.84 11.58
CA ASN A 109 -20.01 9.23 12.07
C ASN A 109 -19.77 10.31 10.98
N GLY A 110 -20.21 10.04 9.74
CA GLY A 110 -20.02 10.94 8.59
C GLY A 110 -18.62 10.92 7.96
N ILE A 111 -17.72 10.06 8.44
CA ILE A 111 -16.38 9.85 7.88
C ILE A 111 -16.38 8.59 7.01
N LYS A 112 -15.92 8.71 5.76
CA LYS A 112 -15.61 7.53 4.95
C LYS A 112 -14.33 6.89 5.47
N PHE A 113 -14.42 5.64 5.86
CA PHE A 113 -13.33 4.87 6.42
C PHE A 113 -13.01 3.69 5.51
N GLY A 114 -11.73 3.47 5.23
CA GLY A 114 -11.28 2.34 4.44
C GLY A 114 -10.03 1.69 5.00
N VAL A 115 -9.88 0.40 4.71
CA VAL A 115 -8.68 -0.39 5.01
C VAL A 115 -8.28 -1.15 3.75
N TRP A 116 -7.01 -1.07 3.40
CA TRP A 116 -6.37 -1.91 2.40
C TRP A 116 -5.24 -2.69 3.06
N ILE A 117 -5.19 -4.00 2.80
CA ILE A 117 -4.08 -4.86 3.20
C ILE A 117 -3.33 -5.25 1.93
N MET A 118 -2.05 -4.90 1.85
CA MET A 118 -1.21 -5.29 0.72
C MET A 118 -1.04 -6.81 0.66
N PRO A 119 -0.89 -7.38 -0.54
CA PRO A 119 -0.95 -6.69 -1.83
C PRO A 119 -2.38 -6.51 -2.37
N ASP A 120 -3.34 -7.31 -1.92
CA ASP A 120 -4.67 -7.47 -2.54
C ASP A 120 -5.82 -7.80 -1.57
N ASN A 121 -5.61 -7.61 -0.27
CA ASN A 121 -6.50 -7.97 0.85
C ASN A 121 -6.63 -9.47 1.13
N LEU A 122 -5.98 -10.34 0.36
CA LEU A 122 -6.16 -11.79 0.46
C LEU A 122 -4.86 -12.53 0.70
N MET A 123 -3.82 -12.18 -0.06
CA MET A 123 -2.55 -12.87 -0.01
C MET A 123 -1.61 -12.24 1.02
N ARG A 124 -0.64 -13.02 1.46
CA ARG A 124 0.52 -12.52 2.19
C ARG A 124 1.33 -11.56 1.32
N GLY A 125 2.10 -10.68 1.95
CA GLY A 125 3.02 -9.79 1.25
C GLY A 125 2.92 -8.33 1.69
N MET A 126 3.54 -7.49 0.87
CA MET A 126 3.81 -6.09 1.15
C MET A 126 3.75 -5.25 -0.13
N LEU A 127 4.08 -3.97 -0.03
CA LEU A 127 4.18 -3.09 -1.20
C LEU A 127 4.98 -3.70 -2.35
N GLU A 128 6.14 -4.31 -2.10
CA GLU A 128 6.95 -4.93 -3.15
C GLU A 128 6.24 -6.12 -3.83
N THR A 129 5.47 -6.91 -3.09
CA THR A 129 4.62 -7.98 -3.64
C THR A 129 3.55 -7.40 -4.57
N PHE A 130 2.94 -6.29 -4.18
CA PHE A 130 1.95 -5.57 -4.99
C PHE A 130 2.56 -5.01 -6.28
N LEU A 131 3.74 -4.39 -6.18
CA LEU A 131 4.44 -3.81 -7.32
C LEU A 131 4.94 -4.88 -8.31
N ALA A 132 5.24 -6.09 -7.84
CA ALA A 132 5.59 -7.20 -8.71
C ALA A 132 4.44 -7.59 -9.67
N TYR A 133 3.17 -7.36 -9.30
CA TYR A 133 2.05 -7.54 -10.24
C TYR A 133 2.12 -6.63 -11.47
N MET A 134 2.85 -5.52 -11.38
CA MET A 134 2.98 -4.55 -12.47
C MET A 134 4.11 -4.91 -13.44
N ILE A 135 4.88 -5.97 -13.17
CA ILE A 135 5.86 -6.49 -14.13
C ILE A 135 5.08 -7.03 -15.33
N ARG A 136 5.44 -6.56 -16.53
CA ARG A 136 4.75 -6.92 -17.77
C ARG A 136 5.01 -8.39 -18.12
N ASP A 137 4.02 -9.09 -18.65
CA ASP A 137 4.11 -10.52 -18.98
C ASP A 137 5.32 -10.89 -19.85
N TYR A 138 5.71 -10.04 -20.80
CA TYR A 138 6.89 -10.32 -21.64
C TYR A 138 8.23 -10.25 -20.89
N ASN A 139 8.25 -9.69 -19.68
CA ASN A 139 9.41 -9.70 -18.78
C ASN A 139 9.37 -10.89 -17.80
N GLU A 140 8.35 -11.74 -17.85
CA GLU A 140 8.19 -12.89 -16.96
C GLU A 140 9.44 -13.80 -16.92
N PRO A 141 10.10 -14.14 -18.04
CA PRO A 141 11.32 -14.94 -17.98
C PRO A 141 12.47 -14.27 -17.21
N LEU A 142 12.62 -12.94 -17.36
CA LEU A 142 13.65 -12.19 -16.63
C LEU A 142 13.28 -12.00 -15.16
N TRP A 143 11.98 -11.90 -14.85
CA TRP A 143 11.48 -11.87 -13.48
C TRP A 143 11.75 -13.18 -12.76
N GLN A 144 11.41 -14.32 -13.37
CA GLN A 144 11.71 -15.65 -12.85
C GLN A 144 13.21 -15.84 -12.63
N TYR A 145 14.04 -15.39 -13.58
CA TYR A 145 15.49 -15.45 -13.41
C TYR A 145 15.99 -14.58 -12.23
N ALA A 146 15.38 -13.42 -11.97
CA ALA A 146 15.70 -12.62 -10.79
C ALA A 146 15.40 -13.39 -9.49
N GLN A 147 14.28 -14.13 -9.47
CA GLN A 147 13.90 -14.94 -8.32
C GLN A 147 14.88 -16.11 -8.09
N GLU A 148 15.30 -16.78 -9.15
CA GLU A 148 16.32 -17.83 -9.11
C GLU A 148 17.66 -17.31 -8.58
N VAL A 149 18.13 -16.17 -9.09
CA VAL A 149 19.38 -15.53 -8.64
C VAL A 149 19.31 -15.15 -7.17
N VAL A 150 18.18 -14.61 -6.70
CA VAL A 150 18.00 -14.27 -5.28
C VAL A 150 17.98 -15.52 -4.40
N ALA A 151 17.32 -16.60 -4.84
CA ALA A 151 17.32 -17.87 -4.12
C ALA A 151 18.74 -18.45 -4.00
N GLU A 152 19.52 -18.41 -5.09
CA GLU A 152 20.91 -18.84 -5.07
C GLU A 152 21.80 -17.91 -4.23
N ALA A 153 21.57 -16.59 -4.28
CA ALA A 153 22.30 -15.64 -3.46
C ALA A 153 22.08 -15.90 -1.96
N LYS A 154 20.85 -16.28 -1.56
CA LYS A 154 20.54 -16.69 -0.19
C LYS A 154 21.36 -17.92 0.22
N ASN A 155 21.44 -18.94 -0.64
CA ASN A 155 22.26 -20.13 -0.40
C ASN A 155 23.76 -19.81 -0.27
N ARG A 156 24.21 -18.73 -0.91
CA ARG A 156 25.60 -18.23 -0.86
C ARG A 156 25.87 -17.26 0.30
N GLY A 157 24.91 -17.05 1.20
CA GLY A 157 25.09 -16.22 2.39
C GLY A 157 24.65 -14.77 2.25
N ALA A 158 23.74 -14.44 1.33
CA ALA A 158 23.10 -13.13 1.30
C ALA A 158 22.37 -12.84 2.63
N LEU A 159 22.47 -11.59 3.09
CA LEU A 159 22.11 -11.19 4.46
C LEU A 159 20.63 -10.82 4.65
N PHE A 160 19.83 -10.75 3.59
CA PHE A 160 18.41 -10.42 3.72
C PHE A 160 17.68 -11.54 4.48
N ILE A 161 16.73 -11.17 5.34
CA ILE A 161 15.88 -12.13 6.07
C ILE A 161 14.74 -12.63 5.18
N ASP A 162 14.13 -13.76 5.55
CA ASP A 162 13.13 -14.43 4.70
C ASP A 162 11.88 -13.57 4.46
N SER A 163 11.45 -12.79 5.46
CA SER A 163 10.35 -11.83 5.31
C SER A 163 10.65 -10.69 4.33
N HIS A 164 11.92 -10.51 3.90
CA HIS A 164 12.30 -9.51 2.89
C HIS A 164 12.52 -10.12 1.51
N ILE A 165 12.12 -11.37 1.28
CA ILE A 165 12.40 -12.06 0.01
C ILE A 165 11.77 -11.36 -1.20
N ASP A 166 10.53 -10.87 -1.09
CA ASP A 166 9.84 -10.15 -2.16
C ASP A 166 10.55 -8.82 -2.48
N LYS A 167 11.17 -8.18 -1.47
CA LYS A 167 12.04 -7.01 -1.68
C LYS A 167 13.28 -7.41 -2.47
N ALA A 168 13.96 -8.48 -2.06
CA ALA A 168 15.16 -8.95 -2.74
C ALA A 168 14.88 -9.27 -4.23
N TYR A 169 13.73 -9.88 -4.52
CA TYR A 169 13.28 -10.14 -5.89
C TYR A 169 13.13 -8.85 -6.70
N ILE A 170 12.28 -7.91 -6.26
CA ILE A 170 11.98 -6.71 -7.06
C ILE A 170 13.21 -5.81 -7.22
N TYR A 171 14.03 -5.64 -6.19
CA TYR A 171 15.24 -4.82 -6.29
C TYR A 171 16.32 -5.45 -7.17
N THR A 172 16.44 -6.79 -7.18
CA THR A 172 17.34 -7.49 -8.11
C THR A 172 16.87 -7.31 -9.55
N TRP A 173 15.57 -7.47 -9.80
CA TRP A 173 15.00 -7.24 -11.13
C TRP A 173 15.16 -5.79 -11.58
N LEU A 174 14.97 -4.81 -10.68
CA LEU A 174 15.16 -3.38 -10.95
C LEU A 174 16.62 -3.04 -11.29
N ALA A 175 17.59 -3.79 -10.74
CA ALA A 175 19.02 -3.61 -11.06
C ALA A 175 19.33 -3.92 -12.54
N TRP A 176 18.47 -4.64 -13.25
CA TRP A 176 18.65 -5.03 -14.65
C TRP A 176 17.85 -4.16 -15.63
N GLN A 177 17.09 -3.19 -15.14
CA GLN A 177 16.25 -2.33 -15.98
C GLN A 177 17.05 -1.23 -16.66
N LYS A 178 16.39 -0.46 -17.53
CA LYS A 178 16.99 0.69 -18.20
C LYS A 178 16.38 2.01 -17.69
N PRO A 179 17.16 2.87 -17.02
CA PRO A 179 18.50 2.61 -16.50
C PRO A 179 18.46 1.65 -15.28
N PRO A 180 19.61 1.06 -14.91
CA PRO A 180 19.66 0.06 -13.84
C PRO A 180 19.41 0.68 -12.46
N GLY A 181 18.78 -0.08 -11.57
CA GLY A 181 18.63 0.25 -10.15
C GLY A 181 17.62 1.35 -9.86
N ARG A 182 16.55 1.46 -10.66
CA ARG A 182 15.51 2.47 -10.42
C ARG A 182 14.81 2.26 -9.08
N GLN A 183 14.54 3.37 -8.39
CA GLN A 183 13.68 3.38 -7.22
C GLN A 183 12.22 3.09 -7.62
N LEU A 184 11.45 2.45 -6.74
CA LEU A 184 10.09 1.96 -7.03
C LEU A 184 9.16 3.03 -7.64
N HIS A 185 9.12 4.23 -7.05
CA HIS A 185 8.29 5.32 -7.55
C HIS A 185 8.71 5.80 -8.96
N ASN A 186 10.01 5.80 -9.25
CA ASN A 186 10.51 6.12 -10.60
C ASN A 186 10.21 4.99 -11.58
N ALA A 187 10.25 3.72 -11.15
CA ALA A 187 9.88 2.59 -11.99
C ALA A 187 8.41 2.64 -12.42
N ILE A 188 7.52 3.15 -11.56
CA ILE A 188 6.12 3.45 -11.92
C ILE A 188 6.05 4.62 -12.90
N LYS A 189 6.69 5.74 -12.56
CA LYS A 189 6.67 6.97 -13.38
C LYS A 189 7.20 6.73 -14.81
N GLU A 190 8.24 5.93 -14.94
CA GLU A 190 8.91 5.60 -16.20
C GLU A 190 8.28 4.38 -16.90
N GLU A 191 7.15 3.87 -16.39
CA GLU A 191 6.41 2.72 -16.92
C GLU A 191 7.23 1.42 -17.06
N ILE A 192 8.33 1.31 -16.31
CA ILE A 192 9.08 0.07 -16.12
C ILE A 192 8.18 -0.97 -15.43
N LEU A 193 7.48 -0.53 -14.38
CA LEU A 193 6.32 -1.20 -13.83
C LEU A 193 5.08 -0.62 -14.51
N ASN A 194 4.16 -1.47 -14.98
CA ASN A 194 2.90 -1.05 -15.61
C ASN A 194 1.86 -0.61 -14.56
N PRO A 195 1.64 0.70 -14.34
CA PRO A 195 0.70 1.19 -13.32
C PRO A 195 -0.77 0.87 -13.64
N ARG A 196 -1.06 0.48 -14.88
CA ARG A 196 -2.41 0.13 -15.37
C ARG A 196 -2.64 -1.37 -15.43
N HIS A 197 -1.76 -2.17 -14.84
CA HIS A 197 -1.92 -3.61 -14.80
C HIS A 197 -3.25 -3.98 -14.10
N PRO A 198 -4.05 -4.94 -14.62
CA PRO A 198 -5.38 -5.26 -14.08
C PRO A 198 -5.38 -5.57 -12.58
N LYS A 199 -4.37 -6.29 -12.07
CA LYS A 199 -4.24 -6.59 -10.63
C LYS A 199 -4.03 -5.35 -9.76
N ALA A 200 -3.43 -4.29 -10.29
CA ALA A 200 -3.27 -3.03 -9.56
C ALA A 200 -4.56 -2.20 -9.53
N GLN A 201 -5.50 -2.46 -10.45
CA GLN A 201 -6.70 -1.63 -10.60
C GLN A 201 -7.67 -1.79 -9.45
N THR A 202 -7.68 -2.94 -8.75
CA THR A 202 -8.50 -3.11 -7.55
C THR A 202 -8.10 -2.11 -6.45
N PHE A 203 -6.79 -1.95 -6.20
CA PHE A 203 -6.27 -0.95 -5.26
C PHE A 203 -6.60 0.48 -5.72
N VAL A 204 -6.38 0.79 -7.00
CA VAL A 204 -6.67 2.12 -7.57
C VAL A 204 -8.16 2.45 -7.44
N ALA A 205 -9.05 1.49 -7.72
CA ALA A 205 -10.49 1.67 -7.58
C ALA A 205 -10.89 1.86 -6.11
N TRP A 206 -10.33 1.07 -5.19
CA TRP A 206 -10.53 1.24 -3.75
C TRP A 206 -10.12 2.65 -3.30
N PHE A 207 -8.94 3.13 -3.71
CA PHE A 207 -8.44 4.46 -3.36
C PHE A 207 -9.37 5.56 -3.89
N LYS A 208 -9.79 5.48 -5.16
CA LYS A 208 -10.72 6.43 -5.77
C LYS A 208 -12.07 6.47 -5.06
N ASN A 209 -12.64 5.30 -4.77
CA ASN A 209 -13.90 5.18 -4.06
C ASN A 209 -13.82 5.70 -2.62
N LEU A 210 -12.71 5.42 -1.93
CA LEU A 210 -12.48 5.94 -0.58
C LEU A 210 -12.44 7.47 -0.58
N TYR A 211 -11.79 8.10 -1.56
CA TYR A 211 -11.54 9.54 -1.53
C TYR A 211 -12.39 10.36 -2.49
N ASP A 212 -13.39 9.79 -3.15
CA ASP A 212 -14.22 10.45 -4.16
C ASP A 212 -13.39 11.14 -5.26
N LEU A 213 -12.53 10.37 -5.92
CA LEU A 213 -11.59 10.82 -6.97
C LEU A 213 -11.80 10.14 -8.33
#